data_AF-A0A377XTA8-F1
#
_entry.id   AF-A0A377XTA8-F1
#
_cell.length_a   1.000
_cell.length_b   1.000
_cell.length_c   1.000
_cell.angle_alpha   90.00
_cell.angle_beta   90.00
_cell.angle_gamma   90.00
#
_symmetry.space_group_name_H-M   'P 1'
#
loop_
_entity.id
_entity.type
_entity.pdbx_description
1 polymer ?
#
loop_
_entity_poly.entity_id
_entity_poly.type
_entity_poly.pdbx_seq_one_letter_code
_entity_poly.pdbx_strand_id
1 'polypeptide(L)'
;MENPASLLRRLNPCCARAMEGAASLCQTRAHAEILPEHWLLKLLEQGEGDLTVLARRYEWDMDALWQDLLSWLDKQPRSVRHRPQLSDHTLRLMQEAWLIASLSGEAQIRSVSPADGAG
;
A
#
# COMPACT_ATOMS: atom_id res chain seq x y z
N MET A 1 16.16 2.63 -14.49
CA MET A 1 15.11 3.01 -13.53
C MET A 1 13.85 2.27 -13.93
N GLU A 2 13.32 1.38 -13.08
CA GLU A 2 12.13 0.59 -13.42
C GLU A 2 10.92 1.51 -13.65
N ASN A 3 10.09 1.17 -14.64
CA ASN A 3 8.91 1.95 -14.99
C ASN A 3 7.82 1.74 -13.92
N PRO A 4 7.17 2.79 -13.37
CA PRO A 4 6.09 2.63 -12.40
C PRO A 4 4.98 1.69 -12.89
N ALA A 5 4.65 1.73 -14.18
CA ALA A 5 3.66 0.84 -14.79
C ALA A 5 4.10 -0.64 -14.80
N SER A 6 5.40 -0.93 -14.90
CA SER A 6 5.88 -2.32 -14.80
C SER A 6 5.81 -2.86 -13.38
N LEU A 7 6.04 -2.02 -12.36
CA LEU A 7 5.91 -2.42 -10.96
C LEU A 7 4.45 -2.62 -10.57
N LEU A 8 3.53 -1.75 -11.03
CA LEU A 8 2.10 -1.92 -10.81
C LEU A 8 1.58 -3.26 -11.36
N ARG A 9 2.06 -3.69 -12.53
CA ARG A 9 1.69 -4.99 -13.12
C ARG A 9 2.20 -6.21 -12.33
N ARG A 10 3.14 -6.02 -11.41
CA ARG A 10 3.67 -7.09 -10.55
C ARG A 10 2.92 -7.20 -9.23
N LEU A 11 2.02 -6.28 -8.90
CA LEU A 11 1.17 -6.43 -7.72
C LEU A 11 0.25 -7.65 -7.89
N ASN A 12 0.06 -8.41 -6.82
CA ASN A 12 -1.00 -9.40 -6.77
C ASN A 12 -2.38 -8.69 -6.83
N PRO A 13 -3.48 -9.41 -7.12
CA PRO A 13 -4.80 -8.79 -7.27
C PRO A 13 -5.28 -7.99 -6.04
N CYS A 14 -4.97 -8.46 -4.82
CA CYS A 14 -5.34 -7.79 -3.58
C CYS A 14 -4.64 -6.42 -3.45
N CYS A 15 -3.32 -6.40 -3.64
CA CYS A 15 -2.49 -5.21 -3.58
C CYS A 15 -2.81 -4.22 -4.72
N ALA A 16 -3.10 -4.73 -5.92
CA ALA A 16 -3.52 -3.91 -7.05
C ALA A 16 -4.86 -3.21 -6.77
N ARG A 17 -5.87 -3.94 -6.28
CA ARG A 17 -7.16 -3.38 -5.88
C ARG A 17 -7.03 -2.34 -4.76
N ALA A 18 -6.15 -2.58 -3.78
CA ALA A 18 -5.86 -1.60 -2.74
C ALA A 18 -5.21 -0.33 -3.32
N MET A 19 -4.31 -0.47 -4.30
CA MET A 19 -3.64 0.66 -4.95
C MET A 19 -4.64 1.51 -5.75
N GLU A 20 -5.59 0.88 -6.43
CA GLU A 20 -6.68 1.58 -7.12
C GLU A 20 -7.54 2.36 -6.11
N GLY A 21 -7.94 1.72 -5.00
CA GLY A 21 -8.66 2.40 -3.93
C GLY A 21 -7.86 3.55 -3.30
N ALA A 22 -6.53 3.43 -3.23
CA ALA A 22 -5.65 4.44 -2.66
C ALA A 22 -5.56 5.65 -3.59
N ALA A 23 -5.52 5.43 -4.90
CA ALA A 23 -5.61 6.48 -5.92
C ALA A 23 -6.95 7.23 -5.81
N SER A 24 -8.06 6.50 -5.67
CA SER A 24 -9.39 7.11 -5.48
C SER A 24 -9.46 7.91 -4.18
N LEU A 25 -8.96 7.40 -3.06
CA LEU A 25 -8.93 8.10 -1.77
C LEU A 25 -8.09 9.38 -1.86
N CYS A 26 -6.90 9.30 -2.45
CA CYS A 26 -6.01 10.42 -2.67
C CYS A 26 -6.70 11.52 -3.50
N GLN A 27 -7.40 11.12 -4.57
CA GLN A 27 -8.20 12.02 -5.40
C GLN A 27 -9.33 12.70 -4.60
N THR A 28 -10.13 11.93 -3.84
CA THR A 28 -11.26 12.47 -3.05
C THR A 28 -10.80 13.46 -1.98
N ARG A 29 -9.63 13.23 -1.38
CA ARG A 29 -9.04 14.13 -0.38
C ARG A 29 -8.27 15.30 -1.00
N ALA A 30 -8.18 15.37 -2.32
CA ALA A 30 -7.40 16.34 -3.07
C ALA A 30 -5.92 16.34 -2.65
N HIS A 31 -5.33 15.17 -2.38
CA HIS A 31 -3.89 15.06 -2.17
C HIS A 31 -3.16 14.98 -3.52
N ALA A 32 -1.96 15.52 -3.61
CA ALA A 32 -1.19 15.55 -4.87
C ALA A 32 -0.60 14.18 -5.23
N GLU A 33 -0.27 13.38 -4.23
CA GLU A 33 0.48 12.13 -4.37
C GLU A 33 -0.18 10.99 -3.59
N ILE A 34 -0.15 9.81 -4.19
CA ILE A 34 -0.51 8.55 -3.54
C ILE A 34 0.69 8.17 -2.66
N LEU A 35 0.48 8.28 -1.35
CA LEU A 35 1.46 7.98 -0.31
C LEU A 35 1.29 6.54 0.20
N PRO A 36 2.32 5.92 0.80
CA PRO A 36 2.21 4.59 1.39
C PRO A 36 1.03 4.43 2.36
N GLU A 37 0.70 5.48 3.11
CA GLU A 37 -0.39 5.51 4.10
C GLU A 37 -1.76 5.39 3.44
N HIS A 38 -1.96 5.97 2.25
CA HIS A 38 -3.20 5.76 1.48
C HIS A 38 -3.35 4.29 1.11
N TRP A 39 -2.25 3.67 0.69
CA TRP A 39 -2.25 2.28 0.25
C TRP A 39 -2.43 1.32 1.43
N LEU A 40 -1.74 1.57 2.54
CA LEU A 40 -1.88 0.81 3.78
C LEU A 40 -3.32 0.85 4.29
N LEU A 41 -3.94 2.04 4.37
CA LEU A 41 -5.33 2.17 4.78
C LEU A 41 -6.25 1.28 3.92
N LYS A 42 -6.04 1.28 2.60
CA LYS A 42 -6.83 0.46 1.66
C LYS A 42 -6.51 -1.02 1.68
N LEU A 43 -5.31 -1.42 2.08
CA LEU A 43 -5.00 -2.83 2.34
C LEU A 43 -5.72 -3.31 3.61
N LEU A 44 -5.72 -2.50 4.68
CA LEU A 44 -6.41 -2.83 5.93
C LEU A 44 -7.94 -2.85 5.78
N GLU A 45 -8.50 -1.93 4.99
CA GLU A 45 -9.95 -1.83 4.74
C GLU A 45 -10.53 -3.09 4.08
N GLN A 46 -9.73 -3.80 3.27
CA GLN A 46 -10.20 -5.01 2.61
C GLN A 46 -10.52 -6.13 3.61
N GLY A 47 -9.96 -6.10 4.82
CA GLY A 47 -10.22 -7.10 5.86
C GLY A 47 -9.77 -8.51 5.49
N GLU A 48 -8.96 -8.65 4.43
CA GLU A 48 -8.46 -9.90 3.87
C GLU A 48 -7.00 -9.72 3.42
N GLY A 49 -6.27 -10.82 3.31
CA GLY A 49 -4.86 -10.82 2.92
C GLY A 49 -3.90 -10.79 4.10
N ASP A 50 -2.62 -10.56 3.81
CA ASP A 50 -1.54 -10.87 4.74
C ASP A 50 -1.54 -9.96 5.98
N LEU A 51 -1.83 -8.67 5.78
CA LEU A 51 -1.87 -7.71 6.89
C LEU A 51 -2.97 -8.04 7.90
N THR A 52 -4.13 -8.51 7.45
CA THR A 52 -5.20 -8.91 8.37
C THR A 52 -4.82 -10.17 9.15
N VAL A 53 -4.12 -11.13 8.51
CA VAL A 53 -3.63 -12.33 9.20
C VAL A 53 -2.59 -11.95 10.26
N LEU A 54 -1.64 -11.07 9.92
CA LEU A 54 -0.62 -10.57 10.85
C LEU A 54 -1.26 -9.77 12.00
N ALA A 55 -2.15 -8.84 11.69
CA ALA A 55 -2.85 -8.05 12.70
C ALA A 55 -3.58 -8.93 13.72
N ARG A 56 -4.24 -10.00 13.27
CA ARG A 56 -4.89 -10.98 14.16
C ARG A 56 -3.87 -11.79 14.96
N ARG A 57 -2.80 -12.27 14.33
CA ARG A 57 -1.77 -13.10 14.98
C ARG A 57 -1.01 -12.35 16.08
N TYR A 58 -0.77 -11.06 15.87
CA TYR A 58 -0.03 -10.20 16.79
C TYR A 58 -0.93 -9.25 17.60
N GLU A 59 -2.26 -9.48 17.57
CA GLU A 59 -3.25 -8.75 18.37
C GLU A 59 -3.13 -7.22 18.26
N TRP A 60 -2.96 -6.72 17.03
CA TRP A 60 -2.87 -5.28 16.78
C TRP A 60 -4.18 -4.58 17.17
N ASP A 61 -4.06 -3.41 17.79
CA ASP A 61 -5.17 -2.48 17.96
C ASP A 61 -5.51 -1.84 16.61
N MET A 62 -6.40 -2.52 15.88
CA MET A 62 -6.81 -2.13 14.53
C MET A 62 -7.59 -0.81 14.52
N ASP A 63 -8.35 -0.53 15.58
CA ASP A 63 -9.11 0.71 15.68
C ASP A 63 -8.15 1.89 15.87
N ALA A 64 -7.18 1.77 16.79
CA ALA A 64 -6.16 2.79 16.98
C ALA A 64 -5.34 3.05 15.71
N LEU A 65 -4.85 1.98 15.06
CA LEU A 65 -4.09 2.08 13.81
C LEU A 65 -4.89 2.77 12.70
N TRP A 66 -6.17 2.44 12.58
CA TRP A 66 -7.06 3.05 11.60
C TRP A 66 -7.27 4.55 11.88
N GLN A 67 -7.53 4.92 13.13
CA GLN A 67 -7.71 6.32 13.53
C GLN A 67 -6.44 7.14 13.32
N ASP A 68 -5.27 6.58 13.62
CA ASP A 68 -3.98 7.23 13.43
C ASP A 68 -3.70 7.51 11.94
N LEU A 69 -3.97 6.52 11.07
CA LEU A 69 -3.82 6.69 9.63
C LEU A 69 -4.76 7.77 9.07
N LEU A 70 -6.03 7.77 9.49
CA LEU A 70 -6.98 8.80 9.08
C LEU A 70 -6.55 10.20 9.56
N SER A 71 -6.16 10.30 10.83
CA SER A 71 -5.69 11.56 11.44
C SER A 71 -4.43 12.08 10.78
N TRP A 72 -3.53 11.20 10.33
CA TRP A 72 -2.36 11.58 9.57
C TRP A 72 -2.72 12.06 8.16
N LEU A 73 -3.64 11.36 7.48
CA LEU A 73 -4.11 11.74 6.15
C LEU A 73 -4.85 13.09 6.17
N ASP A 74 -5.58 13.42 7.23
CA ASP A 74 -6.27 14.71 7.37
C ASP A 74 -5.31 15.91 7.45
N LYS A 75 -4.05 15.68 7.83
CA LYS A 75 -3.01 16.72 7.96
C LYS A 75 -2.25 16.98 6.65
N GLN A 76 -2.46 16.16 5.62
CA GLN A 76 -1.70 16.28 4.39
C GLN A 76 -2.15 17.50 3.56
N PRO A 77 -1.21 18.15 2.85
CA PRO A 77 -1.54 19.32 2.05
C PRO A 77 -2.46 18.96 0.90
N ARG A 78 -3.50 19.77 0.71
CA ARG A 78 -4.41 19.64 -0.42
C ARG A 78 -3.86 20.38 -1.65
N SER A 79 -4.10 19.81 -2.81
CA SER A 79 -3.68 20.31 -4.12
C SER A 79 -4.83 20.20 -5.10
N VAL A 80 -4.99 21.22 -5.94
CA VAL A 80 -6.04 21.26 -6.97
C VAL A 80 -5.66 20.46 -8.24
N ARG A 81 -4.62 19.62 -8.16
CA ARG A 81 -4.15 18.81 -9.30
C ARG A 81 -5.22 17.79 -9.72
N HIS A 82 -5.41 17.64 -11.02
CA HIS A 82 -6.48 16.82 -11.59
C HIS A 82 -6.28 15.30 -11.42
N ARG A 83 -5.05 14.80 -11.30
CA ARG A 83 -4.79 13.37 -11.12
C ARG A 83 -3.61 13.14 -10.16
N PRO A 84 -3.79 12.34 -9.09
CA PRO A 84 -2.71 12.03 -8.19
C PRO A 84 -1.67 11.14 -8.88
N GLN A 85 -0.40 11.33 -8.53
CA GLN A 85 0.71 10.49 -9.00
C GLN A 85 1.22 9.63 -7.85
N LEU A 86 1.97 8.55 -8.15
CA LEU A 86 2.68 7.83 -7.09
C LEU A 86 3.75 8.75 -6.50
N SER A 87 3.81 8.83 -5.17
CA SER A 87 4.94 9.48 -4.49
C SER A 87 6.24 8.70 -4.70
N ASP A 88 7.37 9.38 -4.54
CA ASP A 88 8.69 8.73 -4.54
C ASP A 88 8.79 7.64 -3.46
N HIS A 89 8.14 7.85 -2.31
CA HIS A 89 8.11 6.87 -1.22
C HIS A 89 7.35 5.60 -1.61
N THR A 90 6.17 5.73 -2.23
CA THR A 90 5.42 4.58 -2.72
C THR A 90 6.16 3.85 -3.84
N LEU A 91 6.80 4.58 -4.75
CA LEU A 91 7.60 3.97 -5.81
C LEU A 91 8.78 3.17 -5.26
N ARG A 92 9.52 3.72 -4.30
CA ARG A 92 10.63 3.02 -3.62
C ARG A 92 10.14 1.79 -2.87
N LEU A 93 9.03 1.90 -2.14
CA LEU A 93 8.42 0.77 -1.43
C LEU A 93 8.08 -0.38 -2.40
N MET A 94 7.51 -0.06 -3.57
CA MET A 94 7.21 -1.08 -4.59
C MET A 94 8.47 -1.72 -5.19
N GLN A 95 9.55 -0.94 -5.37
CA GLN A 95 10.84 -1.45 -5.84
C GLN A 95 11.47 -2.42 -4.83
N GLU A 96 11.48 -2.05 -3.55
CA GLU A 96 12.00 -2.89 -2.47
C GLU A 96 11.16 -4.17 -2.30
N ALA A 97 9.84 -4.04 -2.32
CA ALA A 97 8.93 -5.19 -2.25
C ALA A 97 9.12 -6.14 -3.44
N TRP A 98 9.37 -5.60 -4.64
CA TRP A 98 9.72 -6.42 -5.81
C TRP A 98 11.06 -7.13 -5.66
N LEU A 99 12.08 -6.43 -5.16
CA LEU A 99 13.40 -7.03 -4.92
C LEU A 99 13.26 -8.24 -3.98
N ILE A 100 12.55 -8.08 -2.87
CA ILE A 100 12.29 -9.14 -1.91
C ILE A 100 11.54 -10.32 -2.55
N ALA A 101 10.42 -10.06 -3.23
CA ALA A 101 9.61 -11.09 -3.88
C ALA A 101 10.42 -11.87 -4.93
N SER A 102 11.14 -11.17 -5.80
CA SER A 102 11.92 -11.79 -6.87
C SER A 102 13.08 -12.65 -6.35
N LEU A 103 13.73 -12.24 -5.25
CA LEU A 103 14.77 -13.05 -4.60
C LEU A 103 14.21 -14.31 -3.95
N SER A 104 12.95 -14.28 -3.49
CA SER A 104 12.24 -15.45 -2.98
C SER A 104 11.63 -16.34 -4.07
N GLY A 105 11.80 -16.01 -5.36
CA GLY A 105 11.25 -16.77 -6.48
C GLY A 105 9.76 -16.51 -6.75
N GLU A 106 9.18 -15.48 -6.12
CA GLU A 106 7.78 -15.11 -6.33
C GLU A 106 7.60 -14.31 -7.63
N ALA A 107 6.48 -14.55 -8.32
CA ALA A 107 6.14 -13.84 -9.56
C ALA A 107 5.44 -12.50 -9.32
N GLN A 108 4.93 -12.27 -8.10
CA GLN A 108 4.11 -11.11 -7.76
C GLN A 108 4.47 -10.53 -6.38
N ILE A 109 4.29 -9.22 -6.24
CA ILE A 109 4.37 -8.49 -4.98
C ILE A 109 3.05 -8.70 -4.22
N ARG A 110 3.14 -9.14 -2.96
CA ARG A 110 2.02 -9.25 -2.02
C ARG A 110 2.24 -8.33 -0.81
N SER A 111 1.28 -8.27 0.10
CA SER A 111 1.29 -7.37 1.26
C SER A 111 2.28 -7.78 2.37
N VAL A 112 2.84 -8.99 2.32
CA VAL A 112 3.90 -9.48 3.22
C VAL A 112 5.11 -9.99 2.45
N SER A 113 6.28 -9.96 3.09
CA SER A 113 7.45 -10.67 2.58
C SER A 113 7.28 -12.20 2.71
N PRO A 114 7.70 -13.00 1.72
CA PRO A 114 7.73 -14.47 1.85
C PRO A 114 8.59 -14.96 3.01
N ALA A 115 9.57 -14.16 3.46
CA ALA A 115 10.47 -14.51 4.55
C ALA A 115 9.75 -14.68 5.91
N ASP A 116 8.59 -14.07 6.09
CA ASP A 116 7.83 -14.12 7.36
C ASP A 116 6.88 -15.32 7.45
N GLY A 117 6.78 -16.14 6.40
CA GLY A 117 5.93 -17.34 6.35
C GLY A 117 6.61 -18.65 6.75
N ALA A 118 7.92 -18.65 6.97
CA ALA A 118 8.71 -19.79 7.42
C ALA A 118 8.98 -19.68 8.93
N GLY A 119 7.93 -19.83 9.75
CA GLY A 119 8.00 -19.78 11.21
C GLY A 119 6.80 -20.42 11.89
#